data_AF-A0A3N7F4T0-F1
#
_entry.id   AF-A0A3N7F4T0-F1
#
_cell.length_a   1.000
_cell.length_b   1.000
_cell.length_c   1.000
_cell.angle_alpha   90.00
_cell.angle_beta   90.00
_cell.angle_gamma   90.00
#
_symmetry.space_group_name_H-M   'P 1'
#
loop_
_entity.id
_entity.type
_entity.pdbx_description
1 polymer ?
#
loop_
_entity_poly.entity_id
_entity_poly.type
_entity_poly.pdbx_seq_one_letter_code
_entity_poly.pdbx_strand_id
1 'polypeptide(L)'
;MDSRNGSVSETPLDAEIGSFFDSAPPLKDCDGIAKKLKDFIEFNSPPPGKGSPTGVVCVTSGGTTVPLEQCCVRYIDNFSSGHRGATSTEYFIKAGYAVIFLYRRGTFQPYCRSLPEDSLLECFECSDDSAIQVRQPYTEAVKRAISDHHAAVAGGHLLKIPFTTIFEYLQILRSIAMSMRDLGSHAVYYLAAAVSDFYVPWKSMAEHKIQSASGPLDMRLVQVPKMLSALKKAWAPMAFCISFKFTKYIYREDK
;
A
#
# COMPACT_ATOMS: atom_id res chain seq x y z
N MET A 1 -46.15 -6.96 -12.17
CA MET A 1 -45.06 -6.43 -13.01
C MET A 1 -45.03 -4.94 -12.79
N ASP A 2 -44.05 -4.44 -12.04
CA ASP A 2 -43.66 -3.04 -12.16
C ASP A 2 -42.24 -2.90 -11.60
N SER A 3 -41.30 -2.96 -12.53
CA SER A 3 -39.86 -2.84 -12.33
C SER A 3 -39.52 -1.37 -12.08
N ARG A 4 -39.37 -0.96 -10.83
CA ARG A 4 -38.67 0.29 -10.51
C ARG A 4 -37.18 0.01 -10.40
N ASN A 5 -36.52 -0.06 -11.55
CA ASN A 5 -35.08 0.18 -11.64
C ASN A 5 -34.86 1.67 -11.33
N GLY A 6 -34.61 1.99 -10.06
CA GLY A 6 -34.06 3.28 -9.68
C GLY A 6 -32.65 3.36 -10.23
N SER A 7 -32.45 4.09 -11.33
CA SER A 7 -31.12 4.50 -11.76
C SER A 7 -30.53 5.38 -10.65
N VAL A 8 -29.57 4.84 -9.91
CA VAL A 8 -28.77 5.62 -8.96
C VAL A 8 -28.06 6.70 -9.79
N SER A 9 -28.46 7.97 -9.62
CA SER A 9 -27.79 9.09 -10.28
C SER A 9 -26.35 9.14 -9.80
N GLU A 10 -25.39 8.96 -10.71
CA GLU A 10 -23.96 9.07 -10.39
C GLU A 10 -23.68 10.44 -9.76
N THR A 11 -23.06 10.44 -8.58
CA THR A 11 -22.64 11.71 -7.98
C THR A 11 -21.41 12.24 -8.71
N PRO A 12 -21.15 13.56 -8.71
CA PRO A 12 -19.94 14.12 -9.33
C PRO A 12 -18.64 13.47 -8.86
N LEU A 13 -18.59 13.04 -7.59
CA LEU A 13 -17.44 12.32 -7.03
C LEU A 13 -17.28 10.92 -7.63
N ASP A 14 -18.38 10.21 -7.90
CA ASP A 14 -18.33 8.87 -8.51
C ASP A 14 -17.80 8.97 -9.95
N ALA A 15 -18.20 10.00 -10.69
CA ALA A 15 -17.70 10.29 -12.03
C ALA A 15 -16.19 10.63 -12.03
N GLU A 16 -15.71 11.44 -11.09
CA GLU A 16 -14.27 11.74 -10.94
C GLU A 16 -13.45 10.48 -10.63
N ILE A 17 -13.96 9.63 -9.74
CA ILE A 17 -13.33 8.36 -9.38
C ILE A 17 -13.30 7.41 -10.59
N GLY A 18 -14.43 7.28 -11.30
CA GLY A 18 -14.54 6.49 -12.54
C GLY A 18 -13.52 6.96 -13.56
N SER A 19 -13.47 8.27 -13.83
CA SER A 19 -12.50 8.87 -14.76
C SER A 19 -11.04 8.60 -14.36
N PHE A 20 -10.72 8.58 -13.05
CA PHE A 20 -9.38 8.21 -12.61
C PHE A 20 -9.05 6.77 -13.02
N PHE A 21 -9.90 5.81 -12.66
CA PHE A 21 -9.67 4.39 -12.95
C PHE A 21 -9.69 4.07 -14.45
N ASP A 22 -10.59 4.68 -15.21
CA ASP A 22 -10.70 4.49 -16.67
C ASP A 22 -9.51 5.11 -17.43
N SER A 23 -8.83 6.07 -16.82
CA SER A 23 -7.60 6.65 -17.38
C SER A 23 -6.35 5.91 -16.93
N ALA A 24 -6.36 5.21 -15.79
CA ALA A 24 -5.17 4.64 -15.19
C ALA A 24 -4.49 3.61 -16.10
N PRO A 25 -3.14 3.53 -16.09
CA PRO A 25 -2.43 2.48 -16.81
C PRO A 25 -2.81 1.09 -16.26
N PRO A 26 -2.78 0.04 -17.11
CA PRO A 26 -3.00 -1.32 -16.66
C PRO A 26 -2.04 -1.73 -15.54
N LEU A 27 -2.58 -2.37 -14.51
CA LEU A 27 -1.77 -2.92 -13.42
C LEU A 27 -1.03 -4.19 -13.90
N LYS A 28 0.31 -4.18 -13.84
CA LYS A 28 1.17 -5.23 -14.42
C LYS A 28 0.90 -6.67 -13.92
N ASP A 29 0.42 -6.85 -12.69
CA ASP A 29 0.16 -8.17 -12.06
C ASP A 29 -1.25 -8.22 -11.45
N CYS A 30 -2.26 -7.74 -12.19
CA CYS A 30 -3.64 -7.65 -11.67
C CYS A 30 -4.18 -9.01 -11.21
N ASP A 31 -4.08 -10.04 -12.06
CA ASP A 31 -4.61 -11.38 -11.77
C ASP A 31 -3.86 -12.05 -10.61
N GLY A 32 -2.54 -11.90 -10.55
CA GLY A 32 -1.73 -12.44 -9.46
C GLY A 32 -2.06 -11.78 -8.12
N ILE A 33 -2.31 -10.47 -8.12
CA ILE A 33 -2.77 -9.75 -6.92
C ILE A 33 -4.17 -10.21 -6.51
N ALA A 34 -5.11 -10.32 -7.45
CA ALA A 34 -6.47 -10.80 -7.17
C ALA A 34 -6.47 -12.21 -6.58
N LYS A 35 -5.65 -13.12 -7.13
CA LYS A 35 -5.49 -14.48 -6.60
C LYS A 35 -4.91 -14.48 -5.19
N LYS A 36 -3.81 -13.75 -4.95
CA LYS A 36 -3.19 -13.63 -3.60
C LYS A 36 -4.17 -13.09 -2.56
N LEU A 37 -4.96 -12.09 -2.92
CA LEU A 37 -5.99 -11.52 -2.05
C LEU A 37 -7.07 -12.55 -1.73
N LYS A 38 -7.60 -13.23 -2.75
CA LYS A 38 -8.60 -14.29 -2.56
C LYS A 38 -8.08 -15.37 -1.62
N ASP A 39 -6.92 -15.95 -1.93
CA ASP A 39 -6.34 -17.04 -1.14
C ASP A 39 -6.08 -16.60 0.32
N PHE A 40 -5.60 -15.38 0.53
CA PHE A 40 -5.33 -14.84 1.87
C PHE A 40 -6.60 -14.57 2.68
N ILE A 41 -7.64 -14.04 2.05
CA ILE A 41 -8.94 -13.78 2.70
C ILE A 41 -9.65 -15.09 3.02
N GLU A 42 -9.65 -16.06 2.10
CA GLU A 42 -10.22 -17.40 2.34
C GLU A 42 -9.52 -18.12 3.49
N PHE A 43 -8.19 -18.04 3.56
CA PHE A 43 -7.42 -18.63 4.65
C PHE A 43 -7.76 -18.03 6.03
N ASN A 44 -8.01 -16.72 6.09
CA ASN A 44 -8.27 -15.99 7.33
C ASN A 44 -9.77 -15.85 7.67
N SER A 45 -10.65 -16.34 6.80
CA SER A 45 -12.10 -16.35 7.05
C SER A 45 -12.49 -17.65 7.74
N PRO A 46 -13.21 -17.61 8.88
CA PRO A 46 -13.64 -18.82 9.55
C PRO A 46 -14.67 -19.59 8.72
N PRO A 47 -14.71 -20.94 8.80
CA PRO A 47 -15.84 -21.71 8.30
C PRO A 47 -17.14 -21.29 9.01
N PRO A 48 -18.30 -21.40 8.34
CA PRO A 48 -19.58 -21.10 8.97
C PRO A 48 -19.75 -21.88 10.28
N GLY A 49 -19.92 -21.17 11.41
CA GLY A 49 -20.24 -21.77 12.72
C GLY A 49 -19.06 -22.14 13.64
N LYS A 50 -17.80 -21.77 13.33
CA LYS A 50 -16.66 -21.96 14.25
C LYS A 50 -15.84 -20.69 14.46
N GLY A 51 -15.78 -20.23 15.71
CA GLY A 51 -14.87 -19.18 16.19
C GLY A 51 -15.26 -17.75 15.78
N SER A 52 -14.67 -16.76 16.46
CA SER A 52 -14.70 -15.37 16.00
C SER A 52 -13.76 -15.21 14.80
N PRO A 53 -14.15 -14.48 13.75
CA PRO A 53 -13.26 -14.22 12.62
C PRO A 53 -11.95 -13.57 13.06
N THR A 54 -10.83 -14.01 12.49
CA THR A 54 -9.54 -13.31 12.63
C THR A 54 -9.70 -11.93 11.97
N GLY A 55 -9.38 -10.86 12.71
CA GLY A 55 -9.38 -9.52 12.14
C GLY A 55 -8.35 -9.40 11.03
N VAL A 56 -8.75 -8.82 9.89
CA VAL A 56 -7.83 -8.55 8.76
C VAL A 56 -7.60 -7.06 8.67
N VAL A 57 -6.32 -6.66 8.69
CA VAL A 57 -5.92 -5.25 8.56
C VAL A 57 -5.14 -5.01 7.27
N CYS A 58 -5.58 -4.03 6.49
CA CYS A 58 -4.78 -3.46 5.40
C CYS A 58 -3.92 -2.33 5.97
N VAL A 59 -2.61 -2.55 6.05
CA VAL A 59 -1.63 -1.52 6.41
C VAL A 59 -1.02 -0.96 5.13
N THR A 60 -1.22 0.33 4.88
CA THR A 60 -0.53 1.01 3.76
C THR A 60 0.73 1.71 4.25
N SER A 61 1.85 1.59 3.55
CA SER A 61 3.14 2.16 3.97
C SER A 61 3.97 2.73 2.84
N GLY A 62 4.73 3.79 3.12
CA GLY A 62 5.61 4.43 2.15
C GLY A 62 4.91 5.51 1.31
N GLY A 63 5.68 6.13 0.41
CA GLY A 63 5.23 7.21 -0.47
C GLY A 63 4.75 6.73 -1.83
N THR A 64 3.77 7.42 -2.43
CA THR A 64 3.44 7.24 -3.86
C THR A 64 4.24 8.17 -4.74
N THR A 65 4.62 7.69 -5.94
CA THR A 65 5.12 8.56 -7.00
C THR A 65 4.02 8.97 -7.98
N VAL A 66 4.22 10.12 -8.61
CA VAL A 66 3.44 10.60 -9.76
C VAL A 66 4.38 10.67 -10.96
N PRO A 67 4.27 9.76 -11.93
CA PRO A 67 5.05 9.86 -13.16
C PRO A 67 4.66 11.11 -13.95
N LEU A 68 5.64 11.73 -14.60
CA LEU A 68 5.42 12.91 -15.46
C LEU A 68 5.34 12.52 -16.95
N GLU A 69 5.84 11.35 -17.28
CA GLU A 69 5.84 10.74 -18.61
C GLU A 69 5.38 9.28 -18.54
N GLN A 70 4.74 8.73 -19.57
CA GLN A 70 4.30 7.32 -19.59
C GLN A 70 5.52 6.37 -19.60
N CYS A 71 6.51 6.66 -20.46
CA CYS A 71 7.87 6.12 -20.36
C CYS A 71 8.64 6.94 -19.30
N CYS A 72 8.21 6.79 -18.05
CA CYS A 72 8.62 7.62 -16.92
C CYS A 72 10.15 7.70 -16.78
N VAL A 73 10.69 8.91 -16.91
CA VAL A 73 12.07 9.24 -16.52
C VAL A 73 12.06 10.09 -15.25
N ARG A 74 11.02 10.91 -15.07
CA ARG A 74 10.88 11.83 -13.94
C ARG A 74 9.55 11.61 -13.23
N TYR A 75 9.54 11.83 -11.92
CA TYR A 75 8.36 11.71 -11.10
C TYR A 75 8.39 12.67 -9.91
N ILE A 76 7.21 12.99 -9.38
CA ILE A 76 7.06 13.63 -8.07
C ILE A 76 6.94 12.51 -7.04
N ASP A 77 7.61 12.61 -5.90
CA ASP A 77 7.54 11.61 -4.82
C ASP A 77 7.02 12.26 -3.52
N ASN A 78 6.10 11.57 -2.86
CA ASN A 78 5.64 11.94 -1.53
C ASN A 78 6.51 11.22 -0.49
N PHE A 79 7.40 11.95 0.17
CA PHE A 79 8.35 11.36 1.10
C PHE A 79 7.68 10.57 2.23
N SER A 80 8.04 9.29 2.34
CA SER A 80 7.80 8.46 3.52
C SER A 80 8.75 7.26 3.50
N SER A 81 9.59 7.14 4.52
CA SER A 81 10.51 6.00 4.70
C SER A 81 9.80 4.66 4.95
N GLY A 82 8.53 4.67 5.37
CA GLY A 82 7.72 3.46 5.59
C GLY A 82 7.88 2.81 6.98
N HIS A 83 8.68 3.39 7.88
CA HIS A 83 8.88 2.84 9.23
C HIS A 83 7.56 2.63 9.99
N ARG A 84 6.67 3.63 9.98
CA ARG A 84 5.40 3.56 10.73
C ARG A 84 4.56 2.35 10.31
N GLY A 85 4.36 2.16 9.00
CA GLY A 85 3.56 1.04 8.50
C GLY A 85 4.23 -0.30 8.73
N ALA A 86 5.55 -0.39 8.51
CA ALA A 86 6.31 -1.61 8.76
C ALA A 86 6.25 -2.04 10.24
N THR A 87 6.52 -1.12 11.17
CA THR A 87 6.43 -1.39 12.60
C THR A 87 5.01 -1.71 13.03
N SER A 88 4.00 -1.00 12.52
CA SER A 88 2.59 -1.28 12.86
C SER A 88 2.16 -2.67 12.41
N THR A 89 2.68 -3.16 11.27
CA THR A 89 2.45 -4.52 10.79
C THR A 89 2.90 -5.57 11.81
N GLU A 90 4.10 -5.42 12.38
CA GLU A 90 4.60 -6.32 13.42
C GLU A 90 3.69 -6.34 14.66
N TYR A 91 3.22 -5.16 15.09
CA TYR A 91 2.31 -5.05 16.23
C TYR A 91 0.93 -5.64 15.96
N PHE A 92 0.38 -5.47 14.75
CA PHE A 92 -0.89 -6.09 14.37
C PHE A 92 -0.80 -7.62 14.34
N ILE A 93 0.27 -8.17 13.76
CA ILE A 93 0.51 -9.62 13.76
C ILE A 93 0.63 -10.14 15.20
N LYS A 94 1.40 -9.44 16.05
CA LYS A 94 1.53 -9.79 17.47
C LYS A 94 0.19 -9.74 18.22
N ALA A 95 -0.72 -8.87 17.81
CA ALA A 95 -2.06 -8.75 18.36
C ALA A 95 -3.06 -9.79 17.78
N GLY A 96 -2.61 -10.69 16.91
CA GLY A 96 -3.43 -11.76 16.33
C GLY A 96 -4.19 -11.38 15.06
N TYR A 97 -3.85 -10.25 14.42
CA TYR A 97 -4.44 -9.88 13.13
C TYR A 97 -3.69 -10.54 11.95
N ALA A 98 -4.44 -10.83 10.89
CA ALA A 98 -3.86 -11.06 9.58
C ALA A 98 -3.64 -9.72 8.87
N VAL A 99 -2.45 -9.50 8.31
CA VAL A 99 -2.05 -8.21 7.74
C VAL A 99 -1.82 -8.29 6.25
N ILE A 100 -2.53 -7.45 5.49
CA ILE A 100 -2.20 -7.10 4.11
C ILE A 100 -1.33 -5.85 4.15
N PHE A 101 -0.02 -6.01 3.95
CA PHE A 101 0.96 -4.93 3.91
C PHE A 101 1.09 -4.41 2.47
N LEU A 102 0.38 -3.32 2.17
CA LEU A 102 0.48 -2.58 0.90
C LEU A 102 1.60 -1.54 1.00
N TYR A 103 2.71 -1.73 0.30
CA TYR A 103 3.93 -0.94 0.59
C TYR A 103 4.66 -0.42 -0.64
N ARG A 104 5.32 0.74 -0.50
CA ARG A 104 6.20 1.28 -1.54
C ARG A 104 7.46 0.44 -1.69
N ARG A 105 7.78 0.00 -2.91
CA ARG A 105 9.05 -0.70 -3.20
C ARG A 105 10.25 0.12 -2.72
N GLY A 106 11.22 -0.55 -2.09
CA GLY A 106 12.43 0.09 -1.56
C GLY A 106 12.24 0.83 -0.23
N THR A 107 11.05 0.79 0.38
CA THR A 107 10.83 1.36 1.73
C THR A 107 11.01 0.33 2.83
N PHE A 108 11.00 0.81 4.07
CA PHE A 108 11.17 0.00 5.27
C PHE A 108 10.24 -1.22 5.30
N GLN A 109 10.79 -2.37 5.65
CA GLN A 109 10.06 -3.65 5.70
C GLN A 109 9.82 -4.09 7.15
N PRO A 110 8.70 -4.78 7.47
CA PRO A 110 8.50 -5.41 8.77
C PRO A 110 9.67 -6.35 9.09
N TYR A 111 10.04 -6.42 10.37
CA TYR A 111 11.13 -7.22 10.95
C TYR A 111 12.55 -6.75 10.60
N CYS A 112 12.73 -5.82 9.65
CA CYS A 112 14.04 -5.29 9.27
C CYS A 112 14.53 -4.12 10.15
N ARG A 113 13.77 -3.69 11.18
CA ARG A 113 14.05 -2.52 12.05
C ARG A 113 15.43 -2.46 12.70
N SER A 114 16.02 -3.62 12.94
CA SER A 114 17.31 -3.76 13.62
C SER A 114 18.45 -4.07 12.66
N LEU A 115 18.16 -4.14 11.36
CA LEU A 115 19.17 -4.38 10.33
C LEU A 115 19.71 -3.04 9.82
N PRO A 116 20.99 -2.98 9.44
CA PRO A 116 21.57 -1.80 8.82
C PRO A 116 21.02 -1.57 7.40
N GLU A 117 21.26 -0.38 6.85
CA GLU A 117 20.78 0.01 5.51
C GLU A 117 21.30 -0.94 4.43
N ASP A 118 22.62 -1.17 4.38
CA ASP A 118 23.27 -2.10 3.45
C ASP A 118 23.35 -3.53 4.02
N SER A 119 22.20 -4.05 4.49
CA SER A 119 22.08 -5.35 5.19
C SER A 119 22.84 -6.50 4.53
N LEU A 120 22.85 -6.61 3.19
CA LEU A 120 23.55 -7.70 2.51
C LEU A 120 25.07 -7.60 2.62
N LEU A 121 25.62 -6.38 2.57
CA LEU A 121 27.06 -6.14 2.64
C LEU A 121 27.56 -6.05 4.09
N GLU A 122 26.70 -5.58 5.00
CA GLU A 122 27.07 -5.38 6.39
C GLU A 122 26.85 -6.60 7.27
N CYS A 123 25.79 -7.39 7.03
CA CYS A 123 25.45 -8.51 7.92
C CYS A 123 26.16 -9.81 7.56
N PHE A 124 26.72 -9.93 6.35
CA PHE A 124 27.27 -11.19 5.85
C PHE A 124 28.77 -11.08 5.56
N GLU A 125 29.49 -12.18 5.76
CA GLU A 125 30.91 -12.32 5.43
C GLU A 125 31.18 -13.69 4.79
N CYS A 126 32.24 -13.78 3.99
CA CYS A 126 32.72 -15.06 3.46
C CYS A 126 33.60 -15.74 4.51
N SER A 127 33.28 -16.99 4.83
CA SER A 127 34.16 -17.89 5.56
C SER A 127 35.31 -18.38 4.66
N ASP A 128 36.38 -18.89 5.28
CA ASP A 128 37.54 -19.46 4.59
C ASP A 128 37.16 -20.60 3.62
N ASP A 129 36.07 -21.32 3.93
CA ASP A 129 35.51 -22.39 3.09
C ASP A 129 34.59 -21.88 1.95
N SER A 130 34.63 -20.59 1.62
CA SER A 130 33.74 -19.92 0.65
C SER A 130 32.24 -19.95 1.01
N ALA A 131 31.90 -20.36 2.24
CA ALA A 131 30.53 -20.31 2.75
C ALA A 131 30.17 -18.89 3.20
N ILE A 132 28.95 -18.43 2.89
CA ILE A 132 28.44 -17.14 3.39
C ILE A 132 27.90 -17.36 4.81
N GLN A 133 28.35 -16.55 5.76
CA GLN A 133 27.92 -16.59 7.15
C GLN A 133 27.49 -15.21 7.64
N VAL A 134 26.65 -15.17 8.68
CA VAL A 134 26.20 -13.91 9.30
C VAL A 134 27.25 -13.45 10.30
N ARG A 135 27.69 -12.19 10.19
CA ARG A 135 28.63 -11.55 11.12
C ARG A 135 28.05 -11.54 12.54
N GLN A 136 28.89 -11.89 13.51
CA GLN A 136 28.52 -12.02 14.93
C GLN A 136 27.65 -10.88 15.50
N PRO A 137 27.92 -9.59 15.23
CA PRO A 137 27.11 -8.50 15.77
C PRO A 137 25.64 -8.50 15.30
N TYR A 138 25.36 -9.09 14.13
CA TYR A 138 24.05 -9.06 13.48
C TYR A 138 23.32 -10.40 13.54
N THR A 139 23.95 -11.46 14.07
CA THR A 139 23.40 -12.83 14.09
C THR A 139 21.98 -12.88 14.64
N GLU A 140 21.73 -12.30 15.81
CA GLU A 140 20.40 -12.30 16.43
C GLU A 140 19.38 -11.46 15.66
N ALA A 141 19.79 -10.32 15.12
CA ALA A 141 18.90 -9.44 14.35
C ALA A 141 18.46 -10.10 13.04
N VAL A 142 19.41 -10.68 12.29
CA VAL A 142 19.17 -11.38 11.03
C VAL A 142 18.33 -12.64 11.27
N LYS A 143 18.68 -13.43 12.29
CA LYS A 143 17.93 -14.64 12.66
C LYS A 143 16.46 -14.32 12.93
N ARG A 144 16.19 -13.33 13.78
CA ARG A 144 14.82 -12.88 14.11
C ARG A 144 14.10 -12.35 12.88
N ALA A 145 14.76 -11.50 12.09
CA ALA A 145 14.15 -10.93 10.90
C ALA A 145 13.68 -12.01 9.91
N ILE A 146 14.52 -13.02 9.67
CA ILE A 146 14.19 -14.14 8.78
C ILE A 146 13.14 -15.05 9.40
N SER A 147 13.31 -15.46 10.67
CA SER A 147 12.40 -16.40 11.32
C SER A 147 10.99 -15.84 11.43
N ASP A 148 10.87 -14.59 11.90
CA ASP A 148 9.58 -13.98 12.19
C ASP A 148 8.86 -13.64 10.88
N HIS A 149 9.59 -13.18 9.87
CA HIS A 149 9.04 -12.95 8.54
C HIS A 149 8.49 -14.24 7.92
N HIS A 150 9.29 -15.31 7.89
CA HIS A 150 8.86 -16.60 7.33
C HIS A 150 7.71 -17.21 8.11
N ALA A 151 7.73 -17.15 9.45
CA ALA A 151 6.64 -17.64 10.28
C ALA A 151 5.34 -16.87 10.00
N ALA A 152 5.39 -15.55 9.87
CA ALA A 152 4.22 -14.74 9.56
C ALA A 152 3.64 -15.03 8.17
N VAL A 153 4.48 -15.23 7.15
CA VAL A 153 4.03 -15.55 5.79
C VAL A 153 3.48 -16.98 5.72
N ALA A 154 4.23 -17.97 6.23
CA ALA A 154 3.84 -19.38 6.19
C ALA A 154 2.58 -19.67 7.04
N GLY A 155 2.42 -18.94 8.15
CA GLY A 155 1.22 -19.00 8.98
C GLY A 155 0.01 -18.24 8.40
N GLY A 156 0.13 -17.63 7.21
CA GLY A 156 -0.96 -16.89 6.58
C GLY A 156 -1.33 -15.59 7.30
N HIS A 157 -0.43 -15.05 8.13
CA HIS A 157 -0.62 -13.82 8.89
C HIS A 157 -0.13 -12.57 8.16
N LEU A 158 0.70 -12.71 7.13
CA LEU A 158 1.27 -11.57 6.39
C LEU A 158 1.22 -11.79 4.87
N LEU A 159 0.49 -10.92 4.18
CA LEU A 159 0.53 -10.77 2.73
C LEU A 159 1.18 -9.45 2.35
N LYS A 160 2.25 -9.47 1.57
CA LYS A 160 2.95 -8.27 1.11
C LYS A 160 2.59 -7.96 -0.35
N ILE A 161 2.12 -6.75 -0.62
CA ILE A 161 1.80 -6.29 -1.98
C ILE A 161 2.54 -4.97 -2.24
N PRO A 162 3.49 -4.95 -3.18
CA PRO A 162 4.25 -3.73 -3.48
C PRO A 162 3.49 -2.79 -4.43
N PHE A 163 3.70 -1.48 -4.28
CA PHE A 163 3.35 -0.44 -5.24
C PHE A 163 4.54 0.53 -5.42
N THR A 164 4.44 1.39 -6.43
CA THR A 164 5.35 2.53 -6.65
C THR A 164 4.55 3.79 -6.92
N THR A 165 3.68 3.74 -7.94
CA THR A 165 2.95 4.93 -8.39
C THR A 165 1.62 5.11 -7.67
N ILE A 166 1.06 6.33 -7.73
CA ILE A 166 -0.30 6.62 -7.27
C ILE A 166 -1.35 5.75 -7.97
N PHE A 167 -1.13 5.43 -9.26
CA PHE A 167 -2.03 4.58 -10.03
C PHE A 167 -2.04 3.14 -9.51
N GLU A 168 -0.87 2.56 -9.26
CA GLU A 168 -0.76 1.22 -8.68
C GLU A 168 -1.38 1.20 -7.28
N TYR A 169 -1.03 2.18 -6.43
CA TYR A 169 -1.55 2.28 -5.07
C TYR A 169 -3.08 2.29 -5.04
N LEU A 170 -3.73 3.15 -5.83
CA LEU A 170 -5.19 3.30 -5.81
C LEU A 170 -5.91 2.11 -6.45
N GLN A 171 -5.37 1.52 -7.51
CA GLN A 171 -5.92 0.29 -8.11
C GLN A 171 -5.84 -0.88 -7.11
N ILE A 172 -4.68 -1.09 -6.49
CA ILE A 172 -4.47 -2.18 -5.53
C ILE A 172 -5.31 -1.94 -4.27
N LEU A 173 -5.38 -0.71 -3.75
CA LEU A 173 -6.20 -0.38 -2.59
C LEU A 173 -7.69 -0.66 -2.86
N ARG A 174 -8.19 -0.33 -4.06
CA ARG A 174 -9.56 -0.67 -4.47
C ARG A 174 -9.77 -2.17 -4.50
N SER A 175 -8.84 -2.94 -5.09
CA SER A 175 -8.94 -4.41 -5.11
C SER A 175 -8.96 -5.00 -3.71
N ILE A 176 -8.06 -4.56 -2.82
CA ILE A 176 -8.07 -4.96 -1.40
C ILE A 176 -9.41 -4.61 -0.76
N ALA A 177 -9.92 -3.40 -1.03
CA ALA A 177 -11.16 -2.92 -0.44
C ALA A 177 -12.37 -3.76 -0.81
N MET A 178 -12.46 -4.15 -2.08
CA MET A 178 -13.49 -5.03 -2.59
C MET A 178 -13.35 -6.44 -2.02
N SER A 179 -12.13 -6.99 -1.90
CA SER A 179 -11.89 -8.32 -1.34
C SER A 179 -12.19 -8.42 0.16
N MET A 180 -11.97 -7.35 0.92
CA MET A 180 -12.23 -7.31 2.36
C MET A 180 -13.66 -6.87 2.71
N ARG A 181 -14.51 -6.54 1.73
CA ARG A 181 -15.85 -6.00 1.95
C ARG A 181 -16.71 -6.91 2.84
N ASP A 182 -16.68 -8.21 2.59
CA ASP A 182 -17.54 -9.18 3.26
C ASP A 182 -17.07 -9.53 4.69
N LEU A 183 -15.88 -9.06 5.09
CA LEU A 183 -15.39 -9.19 6.48
C LEU A 183 -16.10 -8.24 7.46
N GLY A 184 -16.80 -7.23 6.93
CA GLY A 184 -17.58 -6.29 7.73
C GLY A 184 -16.72 -5.57 8.78
N SER A 185 -17.15 -5.62 10.04
CA SER A 185 -16.46 -5.00 11.18
C SER A 185 -15.11 -5.63 11.54
N HIS A 186 -14.76 -6.77 10.93
CA HIS A 186 -13.46 -7.43 11.14
C HIS A 186 -12.39 -6.92 10.17
N ALA A 187 -12.76 -6.08 9.19
CA ALA A 187 -11.83 -5.38 8.32
C ALA A 187 -11.35 -4.07 8.97
N VAL A 188 -10.04 -3.86 8.99
CA VAL A 188 -9.41 -2.61 9.42
C VAL A 188 -8.56 -2.04 8.29
N TYR A 189 -8.63 -0.72 8.07
CA TYR A 189 -7.72 0.00 7.19
C TYR A 189 -6.85 0.92 8.02
N TYR A 190 -5.54 0.65 8.03
CA TYR A 190 -4.52 1.48 8.66
C TYR A 190 -3.75 2.23 7.56
N LEU A 191 -4.26 3.41 7.20
CA LEU A 191 -3.84 4.17 6.02
C LEU A 191 -2.67 5.11 6.34
N ALA A 192 -1.47 4.54 6.49
CA ALA A 192 -0.25 5.26 6.84
C ALA A 192 0.66 5.63 5.65
N ALA A 193 0.23 5.38 4.40
CA ALA A 193 0.98 5.78 3.22
C ALA A 193 0.91 7.30 2.99
N ALA A 194 1.99 7.89 2.48
CA ALA A 194 2.01 9.28 2.02
C ALA A 194 1.53 9.31 0.57
N VAL A 195 0.22 9.48 0.40
CA VAL A 195 -0.46 9.47 -0.90
C VAL A 195 -0.37 10.86 -1.53
N SER A 196 -0.07 10.93 -2.83
CA SER A 196 -0.01 12.18 -3.58
C SER A 196 -1.40 12.81 -3.71
N ASP A 197 -1.50 14.11 -3.42
CA ASP A 197 -2.76 14.87 -3.52
C ASP A 197 -3.06 15.33 -4.95
N PHE A 198 -2.04 15.36 -5.80
CA PHE A 198 -2.12 15.80 -7.20
C PHE A 198 -1.45 14.79 -8.12
N TYR A 199 -1.91 14.68 -9.36
CA TYR A 199 -1.35 13.79 -10.36
C TYR A 199 -1.49 14.34 -11.80
N VAL A 200 -0.77 13.75 -12.75
CA VAL A 200 -0.98 13.98 -14.19
C VAL A 200 -1.88 12.86 -14.71
N PRO A 201 -3.07 13.16 -15.29
CA PRO A 201 -3.91 12.12 -15.89
C PRO A 201 -3.16 11.39 -17.00
N TRP A 202 -3.21 10.06 -16.97
CA TRP A 202 -2.41 9.21 -17.85
C TRP A 202 -2.64 9.50 -19.34
N LYS A 203 -3.91 9.73 -19.74
CA LYS A 203 -4.29 10.05 -21.13
C LYS A 203 -3.73 11.39 -21.64
N SER A 204 -3.45 12.33 -20.73
CA SER A 204 -2.84 13.63 -21.07
C SER A 204 -1.34 13.67 -20.79
N MET A 205 -0.76 12.58 -20.29
CA MET A 205 0.65 12.49 -19.94
C MET A 205 1.50 12.36 -21.21
N ALA A 206 2.64 13.04 -21.26
CA ALA A 206 3.59 12.88 -22.36
C ALA A 206 4.05 11.42 -22.45
N GLU A 207 4.08 10.84 -23.64
CA GLU A 207 4.50 9.44 -23.79
C GLU A 207 5.98 9.25 -23.46
N HIS A 208 6.83 10.16 -23.91
CA HIS A 208 8.29 10.08 -23.77
C HIS A 208 8.86 11.22 -22.93
N LYS A 209 10.15 11.06 -22.55
CA LYS A 209 10.94 12.04 -21.79
C LYS A 209 10.70 13.47 -22.29
N ILE A 210 10.22 14.34 -21.41
CA ILE A 210 10.03 15.76 -21.70
C ILE A 210 11.40 16.39 -21.97
N GLN A 211 11.52 17.09 -23.10
CA GLN A 211 12.78 17.70 -23.55
C GLN A 211 13.11 18.97 -22.75
N SER A 212 14.38 19.15 -22.41
CA SER A 212 14.87 20.29 -21.61
C SER A 212 15.33 21.49 -22.43
N ALA A 213 15.32 21.38 -23.76
CA ALA A 213 15.84 22.42 -24.66
C ALA A 213 14.87 23.60 -24.87
N SER A 214 13.60 23.46 -24.47
CA SER A 214 12.52 24.38 -24.84
C SER A 214 12.25 25.49 -23.81
N GLY A 215 13.12 25.66 -22.80
CA GLY A 215 12.95 26.65 -21.73
C GLY A 215 12.37 26.06 -20.43
N PRO A 216 11.73 26.87 -19.57
CA PRO A 216 11.19 26.39 -18.29
C PRO A 216 10.10 25.33 -18.50
N LEU A 217 9.97 24.43 -17.53
CA LEU A 217 8.97 23.37 -17.56
C LEU A 217 7.74 23.77 -16.74
N ASP A 218 6.63 24.06 -17.43
CA ASP A 218 5.32 24.24 -16.80
C ASP A 218 4.59 22.91 -16.69
N MET A 219 4.16 22.55 -15.49
CA MET A 219 3.43 21.31 -15.23
C MET A 219 2.05 21.59 -14.65
N ARG A 220 1.02 21.04 -15.32
CA ARG A 220 -0.35 21.06 -14.83
C ARG A 220 -0.70 19.74 -14.18
N LEU A 221 -0.91 19.79 -12.86
CA LEU A 221 -1.40 18.66 -12.09
C LEU A 221 -2.89 18.85 -11.78
N VAL A 222 -3.63 17.75 -11.71
CA VAL A 222 -5.02 17.75 -11.25
C VAL A 222 -5.11 17.10 -9.88
N GLN A 223 -6.14 17.43 -9.11
CA GLN A 223 -6.34 16.84 -7.79
C GLN A 223 -6.69 15.36 -7.91
N VAL A 224 -6.12 14.52 -7.03
CA VAL A 224 -6.52 13.12 -6.89
C VAL A 224 -7.94 13.09 -6.27
N PRO A 225 -8.89 12.31 -6.82
CA PRO A 225 -10.24 12.21 -6.26
C PRO A 225 -10.22 11.80 -4.78
N LYS A 226 -11.28 12.13 -4.04
CA LYS A 226 -11.36 11.83 -2.59
C LYS A 226 -11.59 10.33 -2.32
N MET A 227 -10.59 9.49 -2.60
CA MET A 227 -10.66 8.02 -2.56
C MET A 227 -11.04 7.47 -1.17
N LEU A 228 -10.70 8.16 -0.09
CA LEU A 228 -11.11 7.76 1.26
C LEU A 228 -12.64 7.82 1.46
N SER A 229 -13.33 8.74 0.78
CA SER A 229 -14.79 8.78 0.80
C SER A 229 -15.37 7.56 0.09
N ALA A 230 -14.79 7.15 -1.04
CA ALA A 230 -15.20 5.96 -1.78
C ALA A 230 -15.01 4.69 -0.94
N LEU A 231 -13.87 4.58 -0.25
CA LEU A 231 -13.58 3.48 0.66
C LEU A 231 -14.67 3.33 1.73
N LYS A 232 -14.99 4.44 2.42
CA LYS A 232 -15.94 4.45 3.55
C LYS A 232 -17.41 4.32 3.15
N LYS A 233 -17.79 4.75 1.94
CA LYS A 233 -19.20 4.78 1.50
C LYS A 233 -19.58 3.62 0.60
N ALA A 234 -18.63 3.15 -0.23
CA ALA A 234 -18.93 2.21 -1.30
C ALA A 234 -18.07 0.95 -1.23
N TRP A 235 -16.75 1.03 -1.03
CA TRP A 235 -15.90 -0.15 -1.17
C TRP A 235 -15.94 -1.05 0.07
N ALA A 236 -15.79 -0.51 1.27
CA ALA A 236 -15.80 -1.24 2.53
C ALA A 236 -16.50 -0.45 3.66
N PRO A 237 -17.83 -0.24 3.57
CA PRO A 237 -18.54 0.69 4.46
C PRO A 237 -18.61 0.24 5.93
N MET A 238 -18.48 -1.06 6.19
CA MET A 238 -18.53 -1.62 7.54
C MET A 238 -17.15 -1.73 8.21
N ALA A 239 -16.07 -1.41 7.47
CA ALA A 239 -14.71 -1.56 7.96
C ALA A 239 -14.28 -0.38 8.86
N PHE A 240 -13.43 -0.66 9.84
CA PHE A 240 -12.85 0.37 10.69
C PHE A 240 -11.68 1.06 9.98
N CYS A 241 -11.77 2.37 9.75
CA CYS A 241 -10.78 3.13 8.99
C CYS A 241 -9.99 4.12 9.86
N ILE A 242 -8.67 3.95 9.90
CA ILE A 242 -7.71 4.84 10.56
C ILE A 242 -6.87 5.52 9.48
N SER A 243 -6.85 6.86 9.45
CA SER A 243 -6.06 7.65 8.49
C SER A 243 -5.07 8.55 9.19
N PHE A 244 -3.88 8.71 8.60
CA PHE A 244 -2.85 9.60 9.10
C PHE A 244 -2.82 10.92 8.33
N LYS A 245 -2.55 12.01 9.04
CA LYS A 245 -2.32 13.33 8.45
C LYS A 245 -0.90 13.78 8.79
N PHE A 246 -0.12 14.13 7.78
CA PHE A 246 1.24 14.65 7.95
C PHE A 246 1.22 16.18 7.84
N THR A 247 1.74 16.88 8.85
CA THR A 247 1.82 18.34 8.88
C THR A 247 3.19 18.77 9.41
N LYS A 248 3.83 19.74 8.75
CA LYS A 248 5.15 20.29 9.17
C LYS A 248 5.04 21.41 10.22
N TYR A 249 3.86 22.00 10.38
CA TYR A 249 3.66 23.10 11.32
C TYR A 249 3.01 22.61 12.61
N ILE A 250 3.72 22.75 13.72
CA ILE A 250 3.13 22.87 15.05
C ILE A 250 3.06 24.38 15.28
N TYR A 251 1.87 24.96 15.37
CA TYR A 251 1.74 26.32 15.87
C TYR A 251 2.36 26.33 17.28
N ARG A 252 3.55 26.93 17.43
CA ARG A 252 3.97 27.44 18.73
C ARG A 252 3.18 28.72 18.91
N GLU A 253 2.13 28.68 19.73
CA GLU A 253 1.63 29.89 20.37
C GLU A 253 2.76 30.36 21.28
N ASP A 254 3.54 31.33 20.82
CA ASP A 254 4.39 32.12 21.70
C ASP A 254 3.44 32.97 22.56
N LYS A 255 3.51 32.74 23.87
CA LYS A 255 2.83 33.50 24.93
C LYS A 255 3.40 34.91 25.05
#